data_AF-A0A1S9BXS0-F1
#
_entry.id   AF-A0A1S9BXS0-F1
#
_cell.length_a   1.000
_cell.length_b   1.000
_cell.length_c   1.000
_cell.angle_alpha   90.00
_cell.angle_beta   90.00
_cell.angle_gamma   90.00
#
_symmetry.space_group_name_H-M   'P 1'
#
loop_
_entity.id
_entity.type
_entity.pdbx_description
1 polymer ?
#
loop_
_entity_poly.entity_id
_entity_poly.type
_entity_poly.pdbx_seq_one_letter_code
_entity_poly.pdbx_strand_id
1 'polypeptide(L)' 'MDRIEFYCKQCKKSMKMYYIASGVKDTPVMNGVIIRCRTHKCTRTLEFKNFTEHGIIKMSDNTGRCYL' A
#
# COMPACT_ATOMS: atom_id res chain seq x y z
N MET A 1 6.34 15.68 0.84
CA MET A 1 6.55 14.26 0.51
C MET A 1 5.44 13.49 1.20
N ASP A 2 4.49 12.97 0.42
CA ASP A 2 3.30 12.35 0.97
C ASP A 2 3.63 10.93 1.42
N ARG A 3 3.39 10.66 2.71
CA ARG A 3 3.58 9.36 3.32
C ARG A 3 2.27 8.60 3.24
N ILE A 4 2.29 7.45 2.60
CA ILE A 4 1.14 6.56 2.48
C ILE A 4 1.30 5.40 3.46
N GLU A 5 0.31 5.18 4.32
CA GLU A 5 0.27 4.05 5.24
C GLU A 5 -0.67 2.96 4.73
N PHE A 6 -0.19 1.71 4.76
CA PHE A 6 -0.98 0.57 4.28
C PHE A 6 -1.81 -0.08 5.38
N TYR A 7 -3.06 -0.33 5.06
CA TYR A 7 -4.04 -1.01 5.89
C TYR A 7 -4.62 -2.21 5.14
N CYS A 8 -4.94 -3.27 5.88
CA CYS A 8 -5.60 -4.42 5.29
C CYS A 8 -7.09 -4.11 5.02
N LYS A 9 -7.56 -4.30 3.78
CA LYS A 9 -8.97 -4.04 3.41
C LYS A 9 -9.96 -4.94 4.15
N GLN A 10 -9.53 -6.13 4.57
CA GLN A 10 -10.36 -7.10 5.29
C GLN A 10 -10.48 -6.77 6.79
N CYS A 11 -9.36 -6.66 7.52
CA CYS A 11 -9.39 -6.44 8.97
C CYS A 11 -9.26 -4.97 9.39
N LYS A 12 -9.08 -4.06 8.44
CA LYS A 12 -8.90 -2.60 8.63
C LYS A 12 -7.76 -2.19 9.57
N LYS A 13 -6.85 -3.12 9.91
CA LYS A 13 -5.68 -2.83 10.75
C LYS A 13 -4.49 -2.42 9.90
N SER A 14 -3.64 -1.57 10.47
CA SER A 14 -2.37 -1.16 9.86
C SER A 14 -1.49 -2.38 9.64
N MET A 15 -0.88 -2.45 8.45
CA MET A 15 0.12 -3.45 8.10
C MET A 15 1.51 -3.05 8.61
N LYS A 16 1.63 -1.87 9.25
CA LYS A 16 2.88 -1.23 9.70
C LYS A 16 3.89 -1.10 8.55
N MET A 17 3.39 -0.68 7.39
CA MET A 17 4.20 -0.44 6.21
C MET A 17 3.85 0.94 5.65
N TYR A 18 4.89 1.66 5.24
CA TYR A 18 4.79 3.02 4.76
C TYR A 18 5.47 3.11 3.40
N TYR A 19 4.86 3.85 2.50
CA TYR A 19 5.46 4.24 1.23
C TYR A 19 5.68 5.76 1.25
N ILE A 20 6.90 6.18 0.94
CA ILE A 20 7.25 7.60 0.83
C ILE A 20 7.28 7.91 -0.66
N ALA A 21 6.36 8.77 -1.11
CA ALA A 21 6.29 9.14 -2.51
C ALA A 21 7.56 9.88 -2.94
N SER A 22 8.15 9.42 -4.04
CA SER A 22 9.37 9.95 -4.66
C SER A 22 9.10 11.18 -5.53
N GLY A 23 7.86 11.36 -6.00
CA GLY A 23 7.43 12.40 -6.93
C GLY A 23 7.35 11.94 -8.39
N VAL A 24 7.83 10.73 -8.72
CA VAL A 24 7.83 10.21 -10.11
C VAL A 24 6.64 9.29 -10.36
N LYS A 25 5.56 9.89 -10.86
CA LYS A 25 4.21 9.30 -10.92
C LYS A 25 4.09 8.01 -11.72
N ASP A 26 4.78 7.91 -12.86
CA ASP A 26 4.58 6.84 -13.85
C ASP A 26 5.59 5.69 -13.73
N THR A 27 6.52 5.78 -12.78
CA THR A 27 7.45 4.68 -12.55
C THR A 27 6.75 3.51 -11.85
N PRO A 28 6.99 2.27 -12.30
CA PRO A 28 6.58 1.09 -11.56
C PRO A 28 7.30 1.06 -10.21
N VAL A 29 6.54 0.93 -9.14
CA VAL A 29 7.03 0.91 -7.76
C VAL A 29 6.51 -0.34 -7.05
N MET A 30 7.30 -0.85 -6.10
CA MET A 30 6.99 -2.05 -5.32
C MET A 30 6.76 -3.33 -6.16
N ASN A 31 7.28 -3.41 -7.38
CA ASN A 31 7.23 -4.64 -8.17
C ASN A 31 7.92 -5.80 -7.45
N GLY A 32 7.24 -6.94 -7.36
CA GLY A 32 7.76 -8.14 -6.70
C GLY A 32 7.69 -8.09 -5.18
N VAL A 33 7.10 -7.05 -4.60
CA VAL A 33 6.81 -6.97 -3.17
C VAL A 33 5.52 -7.74 -2.88
N ILE A 34 5.60 -8.67 -1.92
CA ILE A 34 4.45 -9.37 -1.37
C ILE A 34 4.26 -8.91 0.07
N ILE A 35 3.07 -8.40 0.39
CA ILE A 35 2.72 -8.02 1.76
C ILE A 35 1.64 -8.95 2.30
N ARG A 36 1.94 -9.58 3.42
CA ARG A 36 0.98 -10.34 4.22
C ARG A 36 0.45 -9.49 5.38
N CYS A 37 -0.85 -9.56 5.63
CA CYS A 37 -1.43 -8.94 6.81
C CYS A 37 -0.89 -9.60 8.09
N ARG A 38 -0.38 -8.79 9.02
CA ARG A 38 0.18 -9.26 10.31
C ARG A 38 -0.87 -9.42 11.42
N THR A 39 -2.14 -9.14 11.13
CA THR A 39 -3.21 -9.28 12.12
C THR A 39 -3.50 -10.75 12.38
N HIS A 40 -3.50 -11.14 13.65
CA HIS A 40 -3.89 -12.48 14.09
C HIS A 40 -5.25 -12.88 13.47
N LYS A 41 -5.28 -14.04 12.78
CA LYS A 41 -6.40 -14.60 11.99
C LYS A 41 -6.65 -13.99 10.60
N CYS A 42 -5.93 -12.94 10.18
CA CYS A 42 -6.03 -12.44 8.81
C CYS A 42 -4.94 -13.06 7.94
N THR A 43 -5.34 -13.80 6.91
CA THR A 43 -4.43 -14.49 5.97
C THR A 43 -4.27 -13.75 4.64
N ARG A 44 -4.85 -12.55 4.52
CA ARG A 44 -4.78 -11.73 3.30
C ARG A 44 -3.32 -11.44 2.95
N THR A 45 -2.97 -11.77 1.71
CA THR A 45 -1.66 -11.52 1.11
C THR A 45 -1.92 -10.79 -0.21
N LEU A 46 -1.13 -9.75 -0.47
CA LEU A 46 -1.19 -8.98 -1.71
C LEU A 46 0.18 -8.97 -2.38
N GLU A 47 0.18 -9.17 -3.68
CA GLU A 47 1.33 -9.00 -4.54
C GLU A 47 1.16 -7.71 -5.34
N PHE A 48 2.16 -6.84 -5.31
CA PHE A 48 2.17 -5.63 -6.11
C PHE A 48 2.83 -5.95 -7.44
N LYS A 49 1.99 -6.02 -8.48
CA LYS A 49 2.42 -6.22 -9.86
C LYS A 49 2.03 -5.00 -10.69
N ASN A 50 3.03 -4.29 -11.21
CA ASN A 50 2.89 -3.12 -12.07
C ASN A 50 2.16 -1.95 -11.42
N PHE A 51 2.34 -1.73 -10.12
CA PHE A 51 1.82 -0.53 -9.46
C PHE A 51 2.66 0.69 -9.82
N THR A 52 2.02 1.80 -10.19
CA THR A 52 2.68 3.09 -10.31
C THR A 52 2.47 3.92 -9.05
N GLU A 53 3.34 4.90 -8.80
CA GLU A 53 3.18 5.82 -7.66
C GLU A 53 1.83 6.54 -7.73
N HIS A 54 1.40 6.95 -8.92
CA HIS A 54 0.07 7.51 -9.16
C HIS A 54 -1.06 6.54 -8.81
N GLY A 55 -0.87 5.24 -9.07
CA GLY A 55 -1.83 4.21 -8.70
C GLY A 55 -2.01 4.11 -7.18
N ILE A 56 -0.91 4.14 -6.41
CA ILE A 56 -0.96 4.08 -4.94
C ILE A 56 -1.60 5.34 -4.37
N ILE A 57 -1.25 6.50 -4.89
CA ILE A 57 -1.85 7.79 -4.48
C ILE A 57 -3.37 7.77 -4.74
N LYS A 58 -3.81 7.28 -5.91
CA LYS A 58 -5.25 7.13 -6.22
C LYS A 58 -6.00 6.18 -5.28
N MET A 59 -5.32 5.16 -4.76
CA MET A 59 -5.91 4.22 -3.80
C MET A 59 -5.84 4.72 -2.36
N SER A 60 -5.03 5.75 -2.08
CA SER A 60 -4.97 6.37 -0.77
C SER A 60 -6.12 7.33 -0.58
N ASP A 61 -6.69 7.34 0.62
CA ASP A 61 -7.68 8.35 1.02
C ASP A 61 -7.02 9.71 1.30
N ASN A 62 -7.84 10.72 1.55
CA ASN A 62 -7.38 12.08 1.87
C ASN A 62 -6.54 12.16 3.17
N THR A 63 -6.45 11.08 3.94
CA THR A 63 -5.63 10.97 5.16
C THR A 63 -4.33 10.20 4.95
N GLY A 64 -4.04 9.80 3.70
CA GLY A 64 -2.84 9.04 3.34
C GLY A 64 -2.93 7.55 3.67
N ARG A 65 -4.14 7.00 3.91
CA ARG A 65 -4.32 5.57 4.18
C ARG A 65 -4.70 4.83 2.90
N CYS A 66 -3.96 3.79 2.57
CA CYS A 66 -4.24 2.93 1.44
C CYS A 66 -4.72 1.56 1.93
N TYR A 67 -5.96 1.20 1.58
CA TYR A 67 -6.59 -0.06 1.99
C TYR A 67 -6.46 -1.12 0.89
N LEU A 68 -5.61 -2.11 1.14
CA LEU A 68 -5.25 -3.16 0.19
C LEU A 68 -5.92 -4.50 0.48
#